data_AF-A0A151EZB0-F1
#
_entry.id   AF-A0A151EZB0-F1
#
_cell.length_a   1.000
_cell.length_b   1.000
_cell.length_c   1.000
_cell.angle_alpha   90.00
_cell.angle_beta   90.00
_cell.angle_gamma   90.00
#
_symmetry.space_group_name_H-M   'P 1'
#
loop_
_entity.id
_entity.type
_entity.pdbx_description
1 polymer ?
#
loop_
_entity_poly.entity_id
_entity_poly.type
_entity_poly.pdbx_seq_one_letter_code
_entity_poly.pdbx_strand_id
1 'polypeptide(L)'
;MTMSTVNREGQVTIPKEIREKLGIKEGSILSFVIRDNEIVIRSQESGKKFVEEWCSIIQTKLKKPIDLKKLKEEFYEQVEEDVLLRC
;
A
#
# COMPACT_ATOMS: atom_id res chain seq x y z
N MET A 1 10.92 -22.35 9.64
CA MET A 1 11.11 -22.63 8.20
C MET A 1 10.00 -23.58 7.79
N THR A 2 9.13 -23.17 6.87
CA THR A 2 8.04 -24.01 6.36
C THR A 2 8.38 -24.42 4.94
N MET A 3 8.29 -25.71 4.64
CA MET A 3 8.51 -26.26 3.30
C MET A 3 7.15 -26.57 2.68
N SER A 4 7.05 -26.39 1.36
CA SER A 4 5.85 -26.73 0.61
C SER A 4 6.27 -27.33 -0.72
N THR A 5 5.61 -28.42 -1.09
CA THR A 5 5.90 -29.15 -2.33
C THR A 5 5.07 -28.55 -3.46
N VAL A 6 5.69 -28.41 -4.63
CA VAL A 6 4.99 -27.98 -5.85
C VAL A 6 4.10 -29.12 -6.32
N ASN A 7 2.83 -28.85 -6.62
CA ASN A 7 1.93 -29.86 -7.17
C ASN A 7 2.22 -30.12 -8.66
N ARG A 8 1.49 -31.06 -9.27
CA ARG A 8 1.68 -31.41 -10.70
C ARG A 8 1.39 -30.26 -11.66
N GLU A 9 0.61 -29.27 -11.22
CA GLU A 9 0.20 -28.10 -11.99
C GLU A 9 1.14 -26.90 -11.77
N GLY A 10 2.22 -27.06 -11.00
CA GLY A 10 3.15 -25.96 -10.71
C GLY A 10 2.69 -25.03 -9.58
N GLN A 11 1.64 -25.37 -8.84
CA GLN A 11 1.11 -24.56 -7.74
C GLN A 11 1.80 -24.91 -6.41
N VAL A 12 1.99 -23.90 -5.57
CA VAL A 12 2.52 -24.04 -4.21
C VAL A 12 1.44 -23.61 -3.21
N THR A 13 1.14 -24.47 -2.25
CA THR A 13 0.23 -24.12 -1.16
C THR A 13 0.93 -23.22 -0.15
N ILE A 14 0.36 -22.04 0.12
CA ILE A 14 0.87 -21.14 1.17
C ILE A 14 0.39 -21.67 2.54
N PRO A 15 1.29 -22.06 3.46
CA PRO A 15 0.92 -22.54 4.80
C PRO A 15 0.08 -21.52 5.58
N LYS A 16 -0.79 -22.02 6.47
CA LYS A 16 -1.73 -21.20 7.26
C LYS A 16 -1.04 -20.04 8.00
N GLU A 17 0.10 -20.32 8.65
CA GLU A 17 0.88 -19.33 9.39
C GLU A 17 1.35 -18.15 8.53
N ILE A 18 1.71 -18.40 7.26
CA ILE A 18 2.15 -17.36 6.33
C ILE A 18 0.94 -16.56 5.85
N ARG A 19 -0.18 -17.22 5.54
CA ARG A 19 -1.42 -16.54 5.12
C ARG A 19 -1.90 -15.57 6.18
N GLU A 20 -1.91 -15.98 7.45
CA GLU A 20 -2.37 -15.15 8.57
C GLU A 20 -1.45 -13.94 8.78
N LYS A 21 -0.12 -14.14 8.75
CA LYS A 21 0.85 -13.04 8.91
C LYS A 21 0.80 -12.02 7.77
N LEU A 22 0.54 -12.47 6.54
CA LEU A 22 0.49 -11.62 5.36
C LEU A 22 -0.93 -11.16 4.99
N GLY A 23 -1.94 -11.50 5.79
CA GLY A 23 -3.34 -11.15 5.54
C GLY A 23 -3.93 -11.75 4.26
N ILE A 24 -3.34 -12.81 3.71
CA ILE A 24 -3.75 -13.41 2.45
C ILE A 24 -5.04 -14.21 2.65
N LYS A 25 -6.12 -13.74 2.03
CA LYS A 25 -7.45 -14.38 2.02
C LYS A 25 -7.75 -15.00 0.67
N GLU A 26 -8.79 -15.83 0.61
CA GLU A 26 -9.32 -16.32 -0.67
C GLU A 26 -9.65 -15.13 -1.60
N GLY A 27 -9.29 -15.25 -2.87
CA GLY A 27 -9.43 -14.17 -3.86
C GLY A 27 -8.39 -13.04 -3.76
N SER A 28 -7.40 -13.13 -2.86
CA SER A 28 -6.30 -12.15 -2.83
C SER A 28 -5.43 -12.24 -4.07
N ILE A 29 -5.10 -11.08 -4.64
CA ILE A 29 -4.20 -10.98 -5.78
C ILE A 29 -2.77 -10.85 -5.25
N LEU A 30 -1.87 -11.72 -5.73
CA LEU A 30 -0.46 -11.74 -5.37
C LEU A 30 0.37 -11.38 -6.60
N SER A 31 1.42 -10.58 -6.39
CA SER A 31 2.43 -10.30 -7.41
C SER A 31 3.68 -11.13 -7.14
N PHE A 32 4.23 -11.71 -8.21
CA PHE A 32 5.46 -12.48 -8.19
C PHE A 32 6.57 -11.64 -8.81
N VAL A 33 7.68 -11.47 -8.08
CA VAL A 33 8.87 -10.77 -8.55
C VAL A 33 10.05 -11.71 -8.41
N ILE A 34 10.77 -11.93 -9.51
CA ILE A 34 12.02 -12.68 -9.50
C ILE A 34 13.14 -11.71 -9.15
N ARG A 35 13.93 -12.04 -8.13
CA ARG A 35 15.14 -11.32 -7.76
C ARG A 35 16.28 -12.31 -7.67
N ASP A 36 17.24 -12.20 -8.58
CA ASP A 36 18.37 -13.11 -8.69
C ASP A 36 17.93 -14.58 -8.77
N ASN A 37 18.02 -15.32 -7.66
CA ASN A 37 17.62 -16.71 -7.54
C ASN A 37 16.50 -16.93 -6.52
N GLU A 38 15.74 -15.88 -6.20
CA GLU A 38 14.63 -15.88 -5.25
C GLU A 38 13.33 -15.43 -5.90
N ILE A 39 12.21 -16.00 -5.43
CA ILE A 39 10.86 -15.58 -5.79
C ILE A 39 10.29 -14.80 -4.62
N VAL A 40 10.06 -13.50 -4.82
CA VAL A 40 9.41 -12.63 -3.85
C VAL A 40 7.93 -12.51 -4.20
N ILE A 41 7.07 -12.97 -3.28
CA ILE A 41 5.62 -12.87 -3.41
C ILE A 41 5.15 -11.69 -2.56
N ARG A 42 4.40 -10.77 -3.16
CA ARG A 42 3.83 -9.62 -2.44
C ARG A 42 2.31 -9.64 -2.56
N SER A 43 1.64 -9.49 -1.42
CA SER A 43 0.21 -9.22 -1.40
C SER A 43 -0.07 -7.88 -2.06
N GLN A 44 -0.88 -7.89 -3.12
CA GLN A 44 -1.31 -6.67 -3.77
C GLN A 44 -2.58 -6.17 -3.06
N GLU A 45 -2.45 -5.77 -1.79
CA GLU A 45 -3.43 -4.85 -1.23
C GLU A 45 -3.30 -3.57 -2.05
N SER A 46 -4.29 -3.30 -2.90
CA SER A 46 -4.23 -2.08 -3.69
C SER A 46 -4.28 -0.92 -2.69
N GLY A 47 -3.16 -0.21 -2.53
CA GLY A 47 -3.13 1.01 -1.72
C GLY A 47 -4.25 1.97 -2.14
N LYS A 48 -4.69 1.88 -3.40
CA LYS A 48 -5.89 2.52 -3.91
C LYS A 48 -7.17 2.13 -3.17
N LYS A 49 -7.43 0.84 -2.92
CA LYS A 49 -8.61 0.39 -2.15
C LYS A 49 -8.54 0.82 -0.69
N PHE A 50 -7.35 0.80 -0.08
CA PHE A 50 -7.15 1.35 1.26
C PHE A 50 -7.45 2.86 1.31
N VAL A 51 -6.92 3.64 0.35
CA VAL A 51 -7.19 5.08 0.24
C VAL A 51 -8.66 5.35 -0.07
N GLU A 52 -9.28 4.59 -0.97
CA GLU A 52 -10.71 4.71 -1.31
C GLU A 52 -11.61 4.37 -0.10
N GLU A 53 -11.28 3.34 0.68
CA GLU A 53 -11.99 2.96 1.91
C GLU A 53 -11.82 4.02 3.00
N TRP A 54 -10.59 4.52 3.20
CA TRP A 54 -10.30 5.64 4.11
C TRP A 54 -11.04 6.91 3.72
N CYS A 55 -11.01 7.29 2.44
CA CYS A 55 -11.73 8.46 1.93
C CYS A 55 -13.24 8.29 2.06
N SER A 56 -13.76 7.06 1.98
CA SER A 56 -15.18 6.76 2.17
C SER A 56 -15.66 7.04 3.60
N ILE A 57 -14.80 6.83 4.60
CA ILE A 57 -15.11 7.14 6.01
C ILE A 57 -15.11 8.67 6.24
N ILE A 58 -14.27 9.41 5.52
CA ILE A 58 -14.04 10.86 5.73
C ILE A 58 -14.96 11.76 4.88
N GLN A 59 -15.90 11.19 4.11
CA GLN A 59 -16.79 11.92 3.20
C GLN A 59 -17.50 13.14 3.82
N THR A 60 -17.69 13.17 5.14
CA THR A 60 -18.33 14.27 5.86
C THR A 60 -17.47 15.54 6.01
N LYS A 61 -16.13 15.41 5.97
CA LYS A 61 -15.21 16.56 6.17
C LYS A 61 -14.69 17.13 4.86
N LEU A 62 -14.50 16.31 3.83
CA LEU A 62 -13.92 16.75 2.56
C LEU A 62 -15.01 17.14 1.54
N LYS A 63 -15.55 18.36 1.67
CA LYS A 63 -16.64 18.85 0.81
C LYS A 63 -16.18 19.25 -0.61
N LYS A 64 -14.88 19.39 -0.86
CA LYS A 64 -14.30 19.78 -2.14
C LYS A 64 -13.01 18.98 -2.40
N PRO A 65 -12.73 18.55 -3.64
CA PRO A 65 -11.45 17.96 -3.99
C PRO A 65 -10.33 18.98 -3.73
N ILE A 66 -9.30 18.56 -3.01
CA ILE A 66 -8.14 19.38 -2.70
C ILE A 66 -7.07 19.13 -3.75
N ASP A 67 -6.57 20.20 -4.36
CA ASP A 67 -5.39 20.14 -5.21
C ASP A 67 -4.14 20.05 -4.32
N LEU A 68 -3.52 18.88 -4.28
CA LEU A 68 -2.35 18.60 -3.47
C LEU A 68 -1.11 19.39 -3.92
N LYS A 69 -1.02 19.79 -5.20
CA LYS A 69 0.11 20.60 -5.68
C LYS A 69 0.03 21.99 -5.09
N LYS A 70 -1.16 22.60 -5.21
CA LYS A 70 -1.40 23.94 -4.70
C LYS A 70 -1.24 24.01 -3.18
N LEU A 71 -1.76 23.02 -2.45
CA LEU A 71 -1.59 22.94 -1.00
C LEU A 71 -0.12 22.85 -0.59
N LYS A 72 0.68 22.08 -1.34
CA LYS A 72 2.11 21.94 -1.07
C LYS A 72 2.81 23.29 -1.29
N GLU A 73 2.58 23.94 -2.42
CA GLU A 73 3.14 25.27 -2.74
C GLU A 73 2.78 26.30 -1.66
N GLU A 74 1.50 26.42 -1.28
CA GLU A 74 1.05 27.33 -0.22
C GLU A 74 1.75 27.05 1.13
N PHE A 75 1.96 25.77 1.48
CA PHE A 75 2.69 25.40 2.71
C PHE A 75 4.17 25.80 2.67
N TYR A 76 4.85 25.63 1.53
CA TYR A 76 6.27 26.00 1.42
C TYR A 76 6.45 27.53 1.46
N GLU A 77 5.56 28.28 0.80
CA GLU A 77 5.57 29.75 0.86
C GLU A 77 5.34 30.27 2.28
N GLN A 78 4.38 29.71 3.02
CA GLN A 78 4.16 30.06 4.43
C GLN A 78 5.38 29.75 5.32
N VAL A 79 6.02 28.60 5.12
CA VAL A 79 7.21 28.22 5.88
C VAL A 79 8.38 29.15 5.57
N GLU A 80 8.56 29.58 4.32
CA GLU A 80 9.58 30.56 3.97
C GLU A 80 9.32 31.94 4.59
N GLU A 81 8.08 32.44 4.58
CA GLU A 81 7.71 33.68 5.27
C GLU A 81 7.97 33.61 6.79
N ASP A 82 7.56 32.53 7.45
CA ASP A 82 7.72 32.34 8.90
C ASP A 82 9.19 32.21 9.32
N VAL A 83 10.04 31.63 8.47
CA VAL A 83 11.48 31.50 8.72
C VAL A 83 12.18 32.84 8.51
N LEU A 84 11.75 33.63 7.52
CA LEU A 84 12.28 34.97 7.25
C LEU A 84 11.87 36.00 8.30
N LEU A 85 10.66 35.91 8.88
CA LEU A 85 10.22 36.81 9.96
C LEU A 85 10.92 36.56 11.31
N ARG A 86 11.66 35.45 11.43
CA ARG A 86 12.36 35.04 12.67
C ARG A 86 13.87 35.30 12.66
N CYS A 87 14.41 35.90 11.60
CA CYS A 87 15.80 36.35 11.49
C CYS A 87 15.89 37.87 11.65
#